data_AF-A0A2H3DFB5-F1
#
_entry.id   AF-A0A2H3DFB5-F1
#
_cell.length_a   1.000
_cell.length_b   1.000
_cell.length_c   1.000
_cell.angle_alpha   90.00
_cell.angle_beta   90.00
_cell.angle_gamma   90.00
#
_symmetry.space_group_name_H-M   'P 1'
#
loop_
_entity.id
_entity.type
_entity.pdbx_description
1 polymer ?
#
loop_
_entity_poly.entity_id
_entity_poly.type
_entity_poly.pdbx_seq_one_letter_code
_entity_poly.pdbx_strand_id
1 'polypeptide(L)'
;MARWHHFLCCLPLRLGVLIIAALTLAGSALVAIGAWINVHNIINKTLELSKSGEISMYIVAAVYTLVATASLLGLIGALTARPGLVSAFNSLQIGSFIASLAVGAYSLYLLFSDKYNIDISNCVSSVDANADTAKQVCNAALKISKAAVVVIYAITWLVQFYGLFIVRSYVRELEEKRFAKYKYVTVEP
;
A
#
# COMPACT_ATOMS: atom_id res chain seq x y z
N MET A 1 -19.18 -6.54 -20.60
CA MET A 1 -18.28 -6.68 -19.44
C MET A 1 -19.04 -7.45 -18.36
N ALA A 2 -18.66 -8.69 -18.07
CA ALA A 2 -19.46 -9.63 -17.28
C ALA A 2 -19.87 -9.05 -15.91
N ARG A 3 -21.17 -9.11 -15.61
CA ARG A 3 -21.82 -8.54 -14.42
C ARG A 3 -21.77 -9.55 -13.28
N TRP A 4 -20.78 -9.44 -12.40
CA TRP A 4 -20.71 -10.22 -11.17
C TRP A 4 -21.51 -9.49 -10.08
N HIS A 5 -22.75 -9.93 -9.82
CA HIS A 5 -23.58 -9.39 -8.73
C HIS A 5 -23.24 -9.97 -7.35
N HIS A 6 -22.43 -11.04 -7.29
CA HIS A 6 -22.08 -11.70 -6.03
C HIS A 6 -20.60 -12.08 -6.03
N PHE A 7 -19.87 -11.60 -5.02
CA PHE A 7 -18.54 -12.09 -4.67
C PHE A 7 -18.72 -13.27 -3.70
N LEU A 8 -18.12 -14.43 -4.00
CA LEU A 8 -18.14 -15.62 -3.16
C LEU A 8 -19.55 -16.00 -2.63
N CYS A 9 -20.50 -16.22 -3.55
CA CYS A 9 -21.88 -16.71 -3.33
C CYS A 9 -22.82 -15.91 -2.40
N CYS A 10 -22.36 -15.15 -1.40
CA CYS A 10 -23.21 -14.43 -0.44
C CYS A 10 -22.58 -13.15 0.16
N LEU A 11 -21.35 -12.79 -0.18
CA LEU A 11 -20.68 -11.66 0.48
C LEU A 11 -21.12 -10.33 -0.17
N PRO A 12 -21.75 -9.41 0.59
CA PRO A 12 -22.17 -8.13 0.03
C PRO A 12 -20.93 -7.33 -0.39
N LEU A 13 -20.93 -6.75 -1.60
CA LEU A 13 -19.83 -5.91 -2.11
C LEU A 13 -19.42 -4.82 -1.11
N ARG A 14 -20.39 -4.33 -0.34
CA ARG A 14 -20.19 -3.36 0.76
C ARG A 14 -19.22 -3.86 1.84
N LEU A 15 -19.28 -5.13 2.21
CA LEU A 15 -18.35 -5.72 3.19
C LEU A 15 -16.95 -5.82 2.60
N GLY A 16 -16.84 -6.17 1.30
CA GLY A 16 -15.56 -6.19 0.59
C GLY A 16 -14.86 -4.83 0.64
N VAL A 17 -15.58 -3.75 0.33
CA VAL A 17 -15.02 -2.38 0.41
C VAL A 17 -14.67 -2.00 1.84
N LEU A 18 -15.49 -2.36 2.84
CA LEU A 18 -15.20 -2.09 4.24
C LEU A 18 -13.92 -2.80 4.71
N ILE A 19 -13.74 -4.07 4.36
CA ILE A 19 -12.55 -4.84 4.71
C ILE A 19 -11.31 -4.24 4.04
N ILE A 20 -11.38 -3.95 2.74
CA ILE A 20 -10.24 -3.37 2.00
C ILE A 20 -9.89 -1.98 2.55
N ALA A 21 -10.87 -1.13 2.82
CA ALA A 21 -10.64 0.19 3.40
C ALA A 21 -10.07 0.11 4.82
N ALA A 22 -10.56 -0.83 5.65
CA ALA A 22 -10.05 -1.05 7.00
C ALA A 22 -8.60 -1.58 7.00
N LEU A 23 -8.29 -2.56 6.14
CA LEU A 23 -6.93 -3.08 5.99
C LEU A 23 -5.98 -2.02 5.46
N THR A 24 -6.42 -1.22 4.47
CA THR A 24 -5.61 -0.13 3.92
C THR A 24 -5.36 0.93 4.98
N LEU A 25 -6.39 1.31 5.75
CA LEU A 25 -6.27 2.24 6.87
C LEU A 25 -5.31 1.74 7.94
N ALA A 26 -5.44 0.49 8.38
CA ALA A 26 -4.59 -0.10 9.40
C ALA A 26 -3.13 -0.15 8.92
N GLY A 27 -2.91 -0.65 7.70
CA GLY A 27 -1.58 -0.71 7.11
C GLY A 27 -0.96 0.68 6.93
N SER A 28 -1.71 1.64 6.40
CA SER A 28 -1.18 2.98 6.15
C SER A 28 -0.98 3.78 7.44
N ALA A 29 -1.83 3.60 8.45
CA ALA A 29 -1.65 4.20 9.76
C ALA A 29 -0.39 3.67 10.47
N LEU A 30 -0.17 2.35 10.46
CA LEU A 30 1.05 1.76 11.02
C LEU A 30 2.32 2.30 10.36
N VAL A 31 2.33 2.36 9.02
CA VAL A 31 3.47 2.91 8.28
C VAL A 31 3.65 4.40 8.56
N ALA A 32 2.56 5.18 8.61
CA ALA A 32 2.63 6.60 8.92
C ALA A 32 3.19 6.84 10.33
N ILE A 33 2.71 6.11 11.35
CA ILE A 33 3.21 6.21 12.73
C ILE A 33 4.71 5.90 12.76
N GLY A 34 5.12 4.77 12.16
CA GLY A 34 6.53 4.40 12.08
C GLY A 34 7.38 5.45 11.36
N ALA A 35 6.90 6.00 10.25
CA ALA A 35 7.61 7.04 9.51
C ALA A 35 7.74 8.33 10.32
N TRP A 36 6.69 8.76 11.03
CA TRP A 36 6.74 9.94 11.91
C TRP A 36 7.66 9.76 13.11
N ILE A 37 7.74 8.55 13.69
CA ILE A 37 8.72 8.24 14.73
C ILE A 37 10.15 8.39 14.18
N ASN A 38 10.42 7.86 12.98
CA ASN A 38 11.73 8.03 12.33
C ASN A 38 12.04 9.50 12.03
N VAL A 39 11.08 10.27 11.54
CA VAL A 39 11.22 11.72 11.34
C VAL A 39 11.55 12.43 12.65
N HIS A 40 10.85 12.10 13.74
CA HIS A 40 11.14 12.67 15.07
C HIS A 40 12.57 12.37 15.53
N ASN A 41 13.05 11.15 15.30
CA ASN A 41 14.43 10.76 15.62
C ASN A 41 15.48 11.48 14.76
N ILE A 42 15.18 11.73 13.49
CA ILE A 42 16.06 12.52 12.60
C ILE A 42 16.15 13.97 13.09
N ILE A 43 15.02 14.59 13.44
CA ILE A 43 14.98 15.96 13.97
C ILE A 43 15.78 16.07 15.27
N ASN A 44 15.67 15.07 16.15
CA ASN A 44 16.40 15.02 17.42
C ASN A 44 17.86 14.57 17.29
N LYS A 45 18.38 14.39 16.06
CA LYS A 45 19.75 13.92 15.76
C LYS A 45 20.12 12.58 16.40
N THR A 46 19.14 11.75 16.76
CA THR A 46 19.38 10.39 17.26
C THR A 46 19.56 9.40 16.12
N LEU A 47 19.18 9.78 14.90
CA LEU A 47 19.32 8.98 13.70
C LEU A 47 19.87 9.84 12.56
N GLU A 48 21.14 9.62 12.18
CA GLU A 48 21.77 10.31 11.06
C GLU A 48 21.61 9.51 9.77
N LEU A 49 20.77 9.98 8.86
CA LEU A 49 20.64 9.47 7.50
C LEU A 49 21.33 10.43 6.52
N SER A 50 21.74 9.89 5.37
CA SER A 50 22.08 10.72 4.21
C SER A 50 20.93 11.67 3.87
N LYS A 51 21.24 12.87 3.34
CA LYS A 51 20.24 13.87 2.95
C LYS A 51 19.13 13.32 2.03
N SER A 52 19.46 12.38 1.16
CA SER A 52 18.47 11.70 0.31
C SER A 52 17.54 10.78 1.10
N GLY A 53 18.05 10.11 2.14
CA GLY A 53 17.27 9.25 3.03
C GLY A 53 16.36 10.04 3.96
N GLU A 54 16.83 11.17 4.49
CA GLU A 54 16.04 12.11 5.28
C GLU A 54 14.80 12.59 4.50
N ILE A 55 15.00 13.11 3.28
CA ILE A 55 13.89 13.58 2.42
C ILE A 55 12.91 12.45 2.11
N SER A 56 13.41 11.24 1.85
CA SER A 56 12.56 10.07 1.57
C SER A 56 11.63 9.75 2.74
N MET A 57 12.11 9.86 3.99
CA MET A 57 11.30 9.59 5.18
C MET A 57 10.15 10.60 5.34
N TYR A 58 10.40 11.90 5.09
CA TYR A 58 9.35 12.91 5.11
C TYR A 58 8.27 12.64 4.04
N ILE A 59 8.69 12.26 2.83
CA ILE A 59 7.77 11.94 1.73
C ILE A 59 6.91 10.73 2.11
N VAL A 60 7.53 9.67 2.63
CA VAL A 60 6.81 8.45 3.08
C VAL A 60 5.79 8.80 4.17
N ALA A 61 6.19 9.56 5.19
CA ALA A 61 5.29 9.97 6.27
C ALA A 61 4.06 10.75 5.73
N ALA A 62 4.28 11.71 4.83
CA ALA A 62 3.22 12.51 4.24
C ALA A 62 2.28 11.68 3.36
N VAL A 63 2.83 10.85 2.47
CA VAL A 63 2.05 10.01 1.54
C VAL A 63 1.19 9.01 2.30
N TYR A 64 1.74 8.30 3.28
CA TYR A 64 0.96 7.30 4.03
C TYR A 64 -0.08 7.93 4.95
N THR A 65 0.14 9.17 5.41
CA THR A 65 -0.88 9.96 6.11
C THR A 65 -2.04 10.30 5.16
N LEU A 66 -1.76 10.70 3.92
CA LEU A 66 -2.78 10.95 2.90
C LEU A 66 -3.55 9.66 2.51
N VAL A 67 -2.87 8.53 2.44
CA VAL A 67 -3.52 7.23 2.18
C VAL A 67 -4.43 6.83 3.36
N ALA A 68 -4.00 7.09 4.60
CA ALA A 68 -4.82 6.84 5.78
C ALA A 68 -6.10 7.70 5.78
N THR A 69 -5.99 9.00 5.50
CA THR A 69 -7.16 9.89 5.41
C THR A 69 -8.07 9.52 4.25
N ALA A 70 -7.51 9.15 3.09
CA ALA A 70 -8.28 8.63 1.96
C ALA A 70 -9.04 7.34 2.32
N SER A 71 -8.42 6.45 3.09
CA SER A 71 -9.04 5.21 3.54
C SER A 71 -10.21 5.47 4.50
N LEU A 72 -10.11 6.50 5.35
CA LEU A 72 -11.26 6.96 6.15
C LEU A 72 -12.42 7.42 5.27
N LEU A 73 -12.15 8.18 4.20
CA LEU A 73 -13.19 8.60 3.25
C LEU A 73 -13.82 7.39 2.55
N GLY A 74 -13.03 6.38 2.19
CA GLY A 74 -13.52 5.12 1.64
C GLY A 74 -14.44 4.38 2.62
N LEU A 75 -14.07 4.33 3.89
CA LEU A 75 -14.83 3.68 4.96
C LEU A 75 -16.16 4.41 5.22
N ILE A 76 -16.12 5.73 5.37
CA ILE A 76 -17.31 6.59 5.54
C ILE A 76 -18.19 6.52 4.29
N GLY A 77 -17.61 6.54 3.08
CA GLY A 77 -18.33 6.43 1.81
C GLY A 77 -19.07 5.09 1.68
N ALA A 78 -18.44 4.00 2.13
CA ALA A 78 -19.05 2.67 2.15
C ALA A 78 -20.19 2.55 3.17
N LEU A 79 -20.03 3.19 4.34
CA LEU A 79 -21.09 3.25 5.37
C LEU A 79 -22.26 4.13 4.95
N THR A 80 -22.00 5.30 4.37
CA THR A 80 -23.03 6.27 3.97
C THR A 80 -23.61 6.03 2.57
N ALA A 81 -23.14 5.00 1.86
CA ALA A 81 -23.54 4.67 0.49
C ALA A 81 -23.42 5.88 -0.48
N ARG A 82 -22.35 6.68 -0.32
CA ARG A 82 -22.09 7.86 -1.14
C ARG A 82 -21.07 7.54 -2.24
N PRO A 83 -21.47 7.40 -3.52
CA PRO A 83 -20.57 7.00 -4.61
C PRO A 83 -19.41 7.99 -4.80
N GLY A 84 -19.61 9.28 -4.57
CA GLY A 84 -18.55 10.29 -4.70
C GLY A 84 -17.36 10.07 -3.74
N LEU A 85 -17.63 9.74 -2.47
CA LEU A 85 -16.57 9.48 -1.48
C LEU A 85 -15.81 8.19 -1.79
N VAL A 86 -16.54 7.14 -2.20
CA VAL A 86 -15.95 5.85 -2.59
C VAL A 86 -15.14 6.00 -3.88
N SER A 87 -15.60 6.80 -4.83
CA SER A 87 -14.90 7.09 -6.09
C SER A 87 -13.61 7.89 -5.85
N ALA A 88 -13.63 8.89 -4.97
CA ALA A 88 -12.43 9.62 -4.57
C ALA A 88 -11.38 8.70 -3.93
N PHE A 89 -11.81 7.81 -3.01
CA PHE A 89 -10.94 6.78 -2.45
C PHE A 89 -10.35 5.86 -3.53
N ASN A 90 -11.18 5.42 -4.49
CA ASN A 90 -10.71 4.59 -5.60
C ASN A 90 -9.65 5.29 -6.46
N SER A 91 -9.84 6.56 -6.80
CA SER A 91 -8.86 7.33 -7.59
C SER A 91 -7.52 7.49 -6.88
N LEU A 92 -7.55 7.77 -5.57
CA LEU A 92 -6.33 7.85 -4.76
C LEU A 92 -5.64 6.48 -4.67
N GLN A 93 -6.39 5.40 -4.49
CA GLN A 93 -5.86 4.04 -4.45
C GLN A 93 -5.20 3.64 -5.77
N ILE A 94 -5.76 4.06 -6.93
CA ILE A 94 -5.14 3.84 -8.24
C ILE A 94 -3.79 4.58 -8.32
N GLY A 95 -3.76 5.84 -7.90
CA GLY A 95 -2.53 6.62 -7.86
C GLY A 95 -1.45 5.98 -6.99
N SER A 96 -1.82 5.54 -5.78
CA SER A 96 -0.93 4.84 -4.86
C SER A 96 -0.46 3.49 -5.41
N PHE A 97 -1.31 2.74 -6.11
CA PHE A 97 -0.93 1.49 -6.76
C PHE A 97 0.11 1.71 -7.86
N ILE A 98 -0.11 2.69 -8.76
CA ILE A 98 0.83 3.01 -9.84
C ILE A 98 2.17 3.48 -9.26
N ALA A 99 2.13 4.37 -8.27
CA ALA A 99 3.34 4.85 -7.59
C ALA A 99 4.09 3.69 -6.90
N SER A 100 3.36 2.80 -6.20
CA SER A 100 3.95 1.62 -5.57
C SER A 100 4.58 0.68 -6.58
N LEU A 101 3.97 0.52 -7.76
CA LEU A 101 4.49 -0.34 -8.82
C LEU A 101 5.77 0.25 -9.41
N ALA A 102 5.82 1.56 -9.66
CA ALA A 102 7.02 2.24 -10.15
C ALA A 102 8.18 2.20 -9.13
N VAL A 103 7.90 2.57 -7.87
CA VAL A 103 8.89 2.56 -6.80
C VAL A 103 9.35 1.14 -6.50
N GLY A 104 8.42 0.19 -6.38
CA GLY A 104 8.76 -1.21 -6.09
C GLY A 104 9.54 -1.86 -7.23
N ALA A 105 9.22 -1.60 -8.50
CA ALA A 105 10.01 -2.07 -9.63
C ALA A 105 11.44 -1.50 -9.61
N TYR A 106 11.59 -0.20 -9.32
CA TYR A 106 12.90 0.43 -9.18
C TYR A 106 13.68 -0.13 -7.99
N SER A 107 13.04 -0.32 -6.84
CA SER A 107 13.65 -0.93 -5.66
C SER A 107 14.10 -2.36 -5.92
N LEU A 108 13.29 -3.17 -6.62
CA LEU A 108 13.67 -4.53 -7.03
C LEU A 108 14.86 -4.49 -8.00
N TYR A 109 14.86 -3.59 -8.98
CA TYR A 109 16.01 -3.41 -9.88
C TYR A 109 17.29 -3.11 -9.10
N LEU A 110 17.26 -2.16 -8.15
CA LEU A 110 18.42 -1.85 -7.31
C LEU A 110 18.84 -3.03 -6.44
N LEU A 111 17.88 -3.76 -5.88
CA LEU A 111 18.11 -4.91 -5.00
C LEU A 111 18.81 -6.08 -5.72
N PHE A 112 18.51 -6.27 -7.01
CA PHE A 112 19.17 -7.24 -7.87
C PHE A 112 20.39 -6.70 -8.63
N SER A 113 20.66 -5.39 -8.54
CA SER A 113 21.84 -4.77 -9.15
C SER A 113 23.08 -4.93 -8.26
N ASP A 114 24.26 -4.95 -8.87
CA ASP A 114 25.55 -5.12 -8.20
C ASP A 114 25.87 -4.02 -7.16
N LYS A 115 25.17 -2.89 -7.21
CA LYS A 115 25.28 -1.84 -6.20
C LYS A 115 24.91 -2.33 -4.79
N TYR A 116 24.01 -3.30 -4.67
CA TYR A 116 23.65 -3.89 -3.37
C TYR A 116 24.66 -4.94 -2.89
N ASN A 117 25.47 -5.50 -3.80
CA ASN A 117 26.55 -6.43 -3.44
C ASN A 117 27.70 -5.71 -2.70
N ILE A 118 27.82 -4.38 -2.85
CA ILE A 118 28.77 -3.54 -2.11
C ILE A 118 28.51 -3.61 -0.58
N ASP A 119 27.29 -3.91 -0.14
CA ASP A 119 26.99 -4.05 1.30
C ASP A 119 27.48 -5.37 1.91
N ILE A 120 27.88 -6.36 1.09
CA ILE A 120 28.46 -7.62 1.60
C ILE A 120 29.79 -7.34 2.31
N SER A 121 30.62 -6.42 1.81
CA SER A 121 31.89 -6.09 2.47
C SER A 121 31.68 -5.45 3.84
N ASN A 122 30.65 -4.63 3.96
CA ASN A 122 30.26 -4.01 5.24
C ASN A 122 29.70 -5.06 6.21
N CYS A 123 28.90 -6.01 5.70
CA CYS A 123 28.36 -7.12 6.49
C CYS A 123 29.46 -8.08 6.99
N VAL A 124 30.42 -8.44 6.14
CA VAL A 124 31.54 -9.32 6.56
C VAL A 124 32.39 -8.65 7.64
N SER A 125 32.51 -7.33 7.61
CA SER A 125 33.28 -6.55 8.59
C SER A 125 32.56 -6.39 9.94
N SER A 126 31.24 -6.63 10.01
CA SER A 126 30.44 -6.49 11.23
C SER A 126 30.13 -7.82 11.93
N VAL A 127 30.45 -8.95 11.29
CA VAL A 127 30.30 -10.29 11.87
C VAL A 127 31.61 -10.72 12.50
N ASP A 128 31.58 -10.98 13.81
CA ASP A 128 32.74 -11.46 14.57
C ASP A 128 32.92 -12.99 14.34
N ALA A 129 33.35 -13.35 13.12
CA ALA A 129 33.60 -14.73 12.71
C ALA A 129 34.71 -14.79 11.65
N ASN A 130 35.21 -16.00 11.36
CA ASN A 130 36.15 -16.22 10.26
C ASN A 130 35.56 -15.74 8.93
N ALA A 131 36.42 -15.22 8.04
CA ALA A 131 36.00 -14.57 6.79
C ALA A 131 35.07 -15.43 5.91
N ASP A 132 35.29 -16.74 5.86
CA ASP A 132 34.45 -17.67 5.09
C ASP A 132 33.07 -17.87 5.73
N THR A 133 33.02 -17.98 7.06
CA THR A 133 31.76 -18.10 7.81
C THR A 133 30.96 -16.80 7.74
N ALA A 134 31.61 -15.64 7.88
CA ALA A 134 30.99 -14.33 7.74
C ALA A 134 30.39 -14.13 6.33
N LYS A 135 31.13 -14.50 5.28
CA LYS A 135 30.62 -14.47 3.89
C LYS A 135 29.40 -15.36 3.70
N GLN A 136 29.40 -16.57 4.26
CA GLN A 136 28.27 -17.49 4.13
C GLN A 136 27.01 -16.94 4.81
N VAL A 137 27.15 -16.40 6.03
CA VAL A 137 26.04 -15.79 6.78
C VAL A 137 25.48 -14.58 6.04
N CYS A 138 26.33 -13.67 5.57
CA CYS A 138 25.90 -12.48 4.83
C CYS A 138 25.19 -12.84 3.52
N ASN A 139 25.71 -13.82 2.76
CA ASN A 139 25.05 -14.29 1.54
C ASN A 139 23.69 -14.94 1.81
N ALA A 140 23.58 -15.74 2.88
CA ALA A 140 22.32 -16.34 3.28
C ALA A 140 21.29 -15.27 3.69
N ALA A 141 21.70 -14.30 4.53
CA ALA A 141 20.86 -13.19 4.96
C ALA A 141 20.35 -12.36 3.78
N LEU A 142 21.24 -12.02 2.83
CA LEU A 142 20.87 -11.31 1.61
C LEU A 142 19.92 -12.10 0.72
N LYS A 143 20.12 -13.41 0.57
CA LYS A 143 19.21 -14.24 -0.23
C LYS A 143 17.82 -14.28 0.40
N ILE A 144 17.75 -14.39 1.73
CA ILE A 144 16.49 -14.38 2.47
C ILE A 144 15.80 -13.02 2.36
N SER A 145 16.54 -11.91 2.53
CA SER A 145 15.97 -10.57 2.43
C SER A 145 15.45 -10.27 1.03
N LYS A 146 16.20 -10.65 -0.02
CA LYS A 146 15.76 -10.54 -1.42
C LYS A 146 14.45 -11.28 -1.65
N ALA A 147 14.37 -12.53 -1.19
CA ALA A 147 13.16 -13.34 -1.31
C ALA A 147 11.98 -12.71 -0.55
N ALA A 148 12.20 -12.26 0.70
CA ALA A 148 11.17 -11.64 1.52
C ALA A 148 10.61 -10.36 0.87
N VAL A 149 11.48 -9.47 0.38
CA VAL A 149 11.08 -8.22 -0.28
C VAL A 149 10.23 -8.49 -1.52
N VAL A 150 10.63 -9.44 -2.37
CA VAL A 150 9.86 -9.83 -3.56
C VAL A 150 8.46 -10.34 -3.18
N VAL A 151 8.37 -11.22 -2.19
CA VAL A 151 7.10 -11.79 -1.73
C VAL A 151 6.17 -10.70 -1.16
N ILE A 152 6.71 -9.79 -0.35
CA ILE A 152 5.95 -8.68 0.23
C ILE A 152 5.36 -7.77 -0.86
N TYR A 153 6.17 -7.37 -1.85
CA TYR A 153 5.67 -6.55 -2.96
C TYR A 153 4.61 -7.28 -3.79
N ALA A 154 4.84 -8.56 -4.11
CA ALA A 154 3.88 -9.35 -4.88
C ALA A 154 2.52 -9.45 -4.18
N ILE A 155 2.51 -9.79 -2.89
CA ILE A 155 1.27 -9.86 -2.10
C ILE A 155 0.60 -8.48 -2.02
N THR A 156 1.37 -7.43 -1.76
CA THR A 156 0.86 -6.06 -1.66
C THR A 156 0.18 -5.63 -2.95
N TRP A 157 0.80 -5.87 -4.11
CA TRP A 157 0.23 -5.51 -5.40
C TRP A 157 -1.01 -6.34 -5.74
N LEU A 158 -1.03 -7.64 -5.40
CA LEU A 158 -2.22 -8.48 -5.59
C LEU A 158 -3.40 -7.96 -4.77
N VAL A 159 -3.18 -7.62 -3.49
CA VAL A 159 -4.22 -7.07 -2.60
C VAL A 159 -4.69 -5.71 -3.10
N GLN A 160 -3.77 -4.83 -3.50
CA GLN A 160 -4.12 -3.52 -4.05
C GLN A 160 -4.94 -3.64 -5.33
N PHE A 161 -4.47 -4.44 -6.29
CA PHE A 161 -5.16 -4.67 -7.56
C PHE A 161 -6.57 -5.25 -7.36
N TYR A 162 -6.69 -6.23 -6.47
CA TYR A 162 -7.98 -6.82 -6.11
C TYR A 162 -8.92 -5.79 -5.45
N GLY A 163 -8.38 -4.97 -4.55
CA GLY A 163 -9.10 -3.86 -3.93
C GLY A 163 -9.66 -2.87 -4.95
N LEU A 164 -8.87 -2.50 -5.96
CA LEU A 164 -9.32 -1.61 -7.04
C LEU A 164 -10.53 -2.17 -7.80
N PHE A 165 -10.53 -3.47 -8.08
CA PHE A 165 -11.64 -4.10 -8.79
C PHE A 165 -12.94 -4.11 -7.95
N ILE A 166 -12.84 -4.43 -6.67
CA ILE A 166 -13.99 -4.43 -5.75
C ILE A 166 -14.56 -3.02 -5.59
N VAL A 167 -13.71 -2.05 -5.27
CA VAL A 167 -14.16 -0.67 -5.01
C VAL A 167 -14.82 -0.09 -6.25
N ARG A 168 -14.24 -0.28 -7.43
CA ARG A 168 -14.85 0.17 -8.69
C ARG A 168 -16.20 -0.49 -8.97
N SER A 169 -16.32 -1.79 -8.71
CA SER A 169 -17.59 -2.51 -8.88
C SER A 169 -18.67 -1.97 -7.93
N TYR A 170 -18.29 -1.63 -6.70
CA TYR A 170 -19.21 -1.06 -5.70
C TYR A 170 -19.63 0.38 -6.03
N VAL A 171 -18.72 1.21 -6.54
CA VAL A 171 -19.06 2.56 -7.03
C VAL A 171 -20.15 2.48 -8.10
N ARG A 172 -19.97 1.60 -9.09
CA ARG A 172 -20.95 1.40 -10.16
C ARG A 172 -22.31 0.94 -9.62
N GLU A 173 -22.32 0.01 -8.67
CA GLU A 173 -23.56 -0.45 -8.03
C GLU A 173 -24.29 0.70 -7.30
N LEU A 174 -23.56 1.57 -6.59
CA LEU A 174 -24.12 2.74 -5.92
C LEU A 174 -24.68 3.78 -6.91
N GLU A 175 -23.98 4.00 -8.02
CA GLU A 175 -24.44 4.89 -9.09
C GLU A 175 -25.72 4.36 -9.74
N GLU A 176 -25.77 3.08 -10.10
CA GLU A 176 -26.96 2.44 -10.68
C GLU A 176 -28.17 2.54 -9.73
N LYS A 177 -27.99 2.27 -8.43
CA LYS A 177 -29.06 2.43 -7.42
C LYS A 177 -29.52 3.88 -7.28
N ARG A 178 -28.60 4.84 -7.37
CA ARG A 178 -28.93 6.27 -7.33
C ARG A 178 -29.72 6.71 -8.57
N PHE A 179 -29.31 6.27 -9.77
CA PHE A 179 -30.02 6.58 -11.01
C PHE A 179 -31.41 5.93 -11.07
N ALA A 180 -31.53 4.67 -10.64
CA ALA A 180 -32.83 4.01 -10.52
C ALA A 180 -33.75 4.78 -9.59
N LYS A 181 -33.28 5.16 -8.39
CA LYS A 181 -34.06 5.96 -7.43
C LYS A 181 -34.51 7.31 -8.02
N TYR A 182 -33.63 8.01 -8.72
CA TYR A 182 -33.99 9.28 -9.37
C TYR A 182 -35.09 9.09 -10.42
N LYS A 183 -34.99 8.05 -11.25
CA LYS A 183 -35.98 7.73 -12.27
C LYS A 183 -37.38 7.46 -11.68
N TYR A 184 -37.47 6.80 -10.52
CA TYR A 184 -38.76 6.57 -9.87
C TYR A 184 -39.37 7.86 -9.28
N VAL A 185 -38.54 8.71 -8.66
CA VAL A 185 -39.01 10.00 -8.10
C VAL A 185 -39.55 10.95 -9.17
N THR A 186 -39.05 10.88 -10.41
CA THR A 186 -39.55 11.71 -11.53
C THR A 186 -40.80 11.15 -12.23
N VAL A 187 -41.23 9.93 -11.91
CA VAL A 187 -42.36 9.26 -12.58
C VAL A 187 -43.62 9.24 -11.70
N GLU A 188 -43.52 9.61 -10.42
CA GLU A 188 -44.67 9.92 -9.56
C GLU A 188 -45.11 11.39 -9.80
N PRO A 189 -46.32 11.65 -10.33
CA PRO A 189 -46.88 12.99 -10.48
C PRO A 189 -47.35 13.60 -9.14
#